data_AF-A0A2D6HDS7-F1
#
_entry.id   AF-A0A2D6HDS7-F1
#
_cell.length_a   1.000
_cell.length_b   1.000
_cell.length_c   1.000
_cell.angle_alpha   90.00
_cell.angle_beta   90.00
_cell.angle_gamma   90.00
#
_symmetry.space_group_name_H-M   'P 1'
#
loop_
_entity.id
_entity.type
_entity.pdbx_description
1 polymer ?
#
loop_
_entity_poly.entity_id
_entity_poly.type
_entity_poly.pdbx_seq_one_letter_code
_entity_poly.pdbx_strand_id
1 'polypeptide(L)'
;MTRIGLAFLCALAVTVPATALQQPDRTSPFCSYRSYKRLLPRFLPVDSIADVRVFPGRISAAQRGEISRDLALGIGRSELGRHMLYVPVDAKGKAHGLLRIHSEPGDHGLVFMAVFLDRDLRVSDYSVIQYRGRAKAWLQGRGDLGRRVRGADSKTLRSWLDATGGVLSPTGIAALGLAESSTAERRIVVHLVRIAAKAIATTERAWGTRMRALGYLAPRPPVEEAEETGCEQE
;
A
#
# COMPACT_ATOMS: atom_id res chain seq x y z
N MET A 1 -36.62 59.05 41.37
CA MET A 1 -36.70 57.58 41.45
C MET A 1 -36.29 57.01 40.11
N THR A 2 -35.42 56.02 40.15
CA THR A 2 -34.49 55.64 39.07
C THR A 2 -34.90 54.28 38.50
N ARG A 3 -34.55 54.03 37.21
CA ARG A 3 -34.31 52.70 36.58
C ARG A 3 -35.57 51.87 36.22
N ILE A 4 -35.69 51.10 35.13
CA ILE A 4 -34.81 50.57 34.06
C ILE A 4 -35.68 50.35 32.81
N GLY A 5 -35.22 50.79 31.63
CA GLY A 5 -35.77 50.35 30.35
C GLY A 5 -35.14 49.02 29.93
N LEU A 6 -35.98 48.02 29.67
CA LEU A 6 -35.56 46.68 29.25
C LEU A 6 -35.25 46.71 27.74
N ALA A 7 -33.97 46.82 27.37
CA ALA A 7 -33.54 46.67 25.99
C ALA A 7 -33.51 45.17 25.63
N PHE A 8 -34.39 44.77 24.71
CA PHE A 8 -34.40 43.45 24.09
C PHE A 8 -33.22 43.35 23.11
N LEU A 9 -32.12 42.73 23.53
CA LEU A 9 -31.05 42.35 22.61
C LEU A 9 -31.46 41.08 21.87
N CYS A 10 -31.90 41.22 20.62
CA CYS A 10 -31.93 40.12 19.66
C CYS A 10 -30.49 39.70 19.33
N ALA A 11 -30.02 38.61 19.93
CA ALA A 11 -28.80 37.95 19.50
C ALA A 11 -29.06 37.26 18.15
N LEU A 12 -28.70 37.91 17.05
CA LEU A 12 -28.50 37.23 15.77
C LEU A 12 -27.31 36.29 15.93
N ALA A 13 -27.59 35.00 16.11
CA ALA A 13 -26.61 33.95 15.93
C ALA A 13 -26.21 33.92 14.45
N VAL A 14 -25.12 34.61 14.11
CA VAL A 14 -24.44 34.42 12.83
C VAL A 14 -23.89 33.00 12.84
N THR A 15 -24.62 32.08 12.22
CA THR A 15 -24.11 30.78 11.83
C THR A 15 -23.03 31.02 10.80
N VAL A 16 -21.77 31.10 11.26
CA VAL A 16 -20.62 30.97 10.37
C VAL A 16 -20.79 29.60 9.72
N PRO A 17 -21.02 29.51 8.39
CA PRO A 17 -21.03 28.21 7.75
C PRO A 17 -19.66 27.60 8.06
N ALA A 18 -19.68 26.45 8.74
CA ALA A 18 -18.50 25.64 8.94
C ALA A 18 -17.86 25.52 7.57
N THR A 19 -16.75 26.25 7.39
CA THR A 19 -15.99 26.24 6.15
C THR A 19 -15.58 24.79 6.03
N ALA A 20 -16.25 24.08 5.14
CA ALA A 20 -15.92 22.71 4.79
C ALA A 20 -14.42 22.74 4.55
N LEU A 21 -13.66 22.08 5.43
CA LEU A 21 -12.21 21.94 5.33
C LEU A 21 -11.93 21.62 3.87
N GLN A 22 -11.38 22.60 3.14
CA GLN A 22 -11.03 22.45 1.74
C GLN A 22 -10.15 21.21 1.70
N GLN A 23 -10.67 20.15 1.07
CA GLN A 23 -9.93 18.92 0.92
C GLN A 23 -8.61 19.28 0.22
N PRO A 24 -7.48 18.75 0.69
CA PRO A 24 -6.19 19.10 0.12
C PRO A 24 -6.24 18.91 -1.40
N ASP A 25 -5.87 19.97 -2.11
CA ASP A 25 -5.80 20.00 -3.56
C ASP A 25 -5.00 18.77 -4.04
N ARG A 26 -5.64 17.96 -4.89
CA ARG A 26 -5.20 16.62 -5.32
C ARG A 26 -4.12 16.67 -6.41
N THR A 27 -3.30 17.70 -6.43
CA THR A 27 -2.26 17.89 -7.46
C THR A 27 -1.05 17.00 -7.22
N SER A 28 -0.67 16.73 -5.96
CA SER A 28 0.46 15.86 -5.60
C SER A 28 0.06 14.38 -5.43
N PRO A 29 0.86 13.40 -5.90
CA PRO A 29 0.55 11.99 -5.70
C PRO A 29 0.66 11.58 -4.23
N PHE A 30 -0.40 10.93 -3.71
CA PHE A 30 -0.57 10.50 -2.31
C PHE A 30 0.52 9.51 -1.85
N CYS A 31 1.04 8.73 -2.79
CA CYS A 31 2.15 7.81 -2.58
C CYS A 31 3.33 8.12 -3.52
N SER A 32 3.73 9.39 -3.59
CA SER A 32 5.01 9.77 -4.20
C SER A 32 6.07 9.98 -3.14
N TYR A 33 7.31 9.61 -3.44
CA TYR A 33 8.44 9.95 -2.60
C TYR A 33 9.46 10.69 -3.44
N ARG A 34 9.63 11.99 -3.19
CA ARG A 34 10.52 12.85 -3.99
C ARG A 34 11.95 12.30 -4.07
N SER A 35 12.39 11.60 -3.03
CA SER A 35 13.74 11.02 -2.93
C SER A 35 13.80 9.53 -3.26
N TYR A 36 12.92 9.01 -4.12
CA TYR A 36 12.89 7.57 -4.47
C TYR A 36 14.25 7.04 -4.96
N LYS A 37 15.06 7.87 -5.64
CA LYS A 37 16.42 7.50 -6.08
C LYS A 37 17.34 7.13 -4.90
N ARG A 38 17.14 7.70 -3.71
CA ARG A 38 17.89 7.36 -2.50
C ARG A 38 17.45 6.04 -1.86
N LEU A 39 16.28 5.52 -2.24
CA LEU A 39 15.77 4.23 -1.75
C LEU A 39 16.25 3.05 -2.59
N LEU A 40 16.43 3.25 -3.90
CA LEU A 40 16.83 2.17 -4.82
C LEU A 40 18.10 1.40 -4.41
N PRO A 41 19.16 2.05 -3.88
CA PRO A 41 20.35 1.34 -3.42
C PRO A 41 20.10 0.35 -2.28
N ARG A 42 18.93 0.40 -1.61
CA ARG A 42 18.52 -0.58 -0.59
C ARG A 42 18.01 -1.88 -1.21
N PHE A 43 17.65 -1.86 -2.49
CA PHE A 43 17.00 -2.98 -3.18
C PHE A 43 17.88 -3.57 -4.28
N LEU A 44 18.71 -2.72 -4.91
CA LEU A 44 19.48 -3.07 -6.09
C LEU A 44 20.89 -2.46 -5.99
N PRO A 45 21.92 -3.13 -6.55
CA PRO A 45 23.23 -2.52 -6.76
C PRO A 45 23.11 -1.26 -7.61
N VAL A 46 23.77 -0.17 -7.19
CA VAL A 46 23.63 1.16 -7.84
C VAL A 46 24.08 1.13 -9.30
N ASP A 47 25.17 0.43 -9.56
CA ASP A 47 25.78 0.19 -10.87
C ASP A 47 24.89 -0.63 -11.82
N SER A 48 23.92 -1.37 -11.29
CA SER A 48 22.96 -2.12 -12.12
C SER A 48 21.83 -1.26 -12.70
N ILE A 49 21.62 -0.03 -12.21
CA ILE A 49 20.51 0.85 -12.60
C ILE A 49 21.02 1.92 -13.57
N ALA A 50 20.61 1.83 -14.84
CA ALA A 50 20.92 2.86 -15.83
C ALA A 50 19.92 4.03 -15.79
N ASP A 51 18.64 3.74 -15.59
CA ASP A 51 17.58 4.75 -15.52
C ASP A 51 16.40 4.27 -14.64
N VAL A 52 15.50 5.19 -14.28
CA VAL A 52 14.26 4.90 -13.57
C VAL A 52 13.08 5.51 -14.33
N ARG A 53 12.28 4.65 -14.95
CA ARG A 53 11.03 5.05 -15.61
C ARG A 53 9.97 5.30 -14.54
N VAL A 54 9.22 6.39 -14.65
CA VAL A 54 8.21 6.79 -13.66
C VAL A 54 6.84 6.83 -14.30
N PHE A 55 5.90 6.06 -13.76
CA PHE A 55 4.54 5.95 -14.27
C PHE A 55 3.55 6.52 -13.25
N PRO A 56 3.04 7.74 -13.46
CA PRO A 56 1.91 8.22 -12.71
C PRO A 56 0.67 7.38 -13.04
N GLY A 57 -0.18 7.14 -12.06
CA GLY A 57 -1.45 6.45 -12.24
C GLY A 57 -2.46 6.93 -11.21
N ARG A 58 -3.75 6.72 -11.48
CA ARG A 58 -4.84 7.06 -10.56
C ARG A 58 -5.66 5.81 -10.31
N ILE A 59 -5.91 5.52 -9.03
CA ILE A 59 -6.80 4.43 -8.65
C ILE A 59 -8.24 4.96 -8.68
N SER A 60 -9.09 4.36 -9.52
CA SER A 60 -10.50 4.71 -9.62
C SER A 60 -11.32 4.15 -8.46
N ALA A 61 -12.55 4.65 -8.28
CA ALA A 61 -13.47 4.10 -7.27
C ALA A 61 -13.82 2.63 -7.55
N ALA A 62 -13.96 2.25 -8.82
CA ALA A 62 -14.23 0.87 -9.24
C ALA A 62 -13.06 -0.07 -8.89
N GLN A 63 -11.83 0.31 -9.26
CA GLN A 63 -10.61 -0.44 -8.92
C GLN A 63 -10.45 -0.58 -7.40
N ARG A 64 -10.81 0.45 -6.62
CA ARG A 64 -10.83 0.35 -5.15
C ARG A 64 -11.82 -0.69 -4.67
N GLY A 65 -13.03 -0.71 -5.22
CA GLY A 65 -14.05 -1.70 -4.88
C GLY A 65 -13.55 -3.11 -5.12
N GLU A 66 -12.89 -3.34 -6.25
CA GLU A 66 -12.25 -4.62 -6.58
C GLU A 66 -11.15 -4.98 -5.59
N ILE A 67 -10.17 -4.10 -5.34
CA ILE A 67 -9.07 -4.39 -4.42
C ILE A 67 -9.58 -4.64 -3.00
N SER A 68 -10.60 -3.90 -2.57
CA SER A 68 -11.19 -4.08 -1.24
C SER A 68 -11.90 -5.43 -1.12
N ARG A 69 -12.52 -5.92 -2.21
CA ARG A 69 -13.10 -7.28 -2.25
C ARG A 69 -12.00 -8.35 -2.26
N ASP A 70 -11.03 -8.23 -3.16
CA ASP A 70 -9.96 -9.22 -3.35
C ASP A 70 -9.13 -9.42 -2.07
N LEU A 71 -8.79 -8.32 -1.40
CA LEU A 71 -7.96 -8.35 -0.20
C LEU A 71 -8.78 -8.43 1.08
N ALA A 72 -10.10 -8.19 1.05
CA ALA A 72 -10.88 -7.92 2.27
C ALA A 72 -10.19 -6.88 3.18
N LEU A 73 -9.49 -5.91 2.59
CA LEU A 73 -8.78 -4.83 3.27
C LEU A 73 -9.40 -3.49 2.89
N GLY A 74 -9.62 -2.64 3.88
CA GLY A 74 -10.00 -1.25 3.62
C GLY A 74 -8.87 -0.48 2.93
N ILE A 75 -9.17 0.09 1.76
CA ILE A 75 -8.41 1.23 1.21
C ILE A 75 -9.11 2.48 1.73
N GLY A 76 -8.45 3.23 2.61
CA GLY A 76 -8.98 4.49 3.13
C GLY A 76 -9.23 5.51 2.01
N ARG A 77 -10.16 6.46 2.20
CA ARG A 77 -10.34 7.56 1.23
C ARG A 77 -9.07 8.41 1.09
N SER A 78 -8.24 8.47 2.13
CA SER A 78 -6.93 9.11 2.09
C SER A 78 -5.97 8.36 1.15
N GLU A 79 -6.03 7.03 1.11
CA GLU A 79 -5.24 6.19 0.18
C GLU A 79 -5.70 6.28 -1.29
N LEU A 80 -6.66 7.15 -1.61
CA LEU A 80 -7.09 7.47 -2.97
C LEU A 80 -6.28 8.63 -3.55
N GLY A 81 -5.86 8.50 -4.80
CA GLY A 81 -5.35 9.64 -5.53
C GLY A 81 -4.45 9.26 -6.70
N ARG A 82 -3.57 10.20 -7.05
CA ARG A 82 -2.45 9.92 -7.94
C ARG A 82 -1.40 9.11 -7.17
N HIS A 83 -0.85 8.09 -7.79
CA HIS A 83 0.21 7.25 -7.27
C HIS A 83 1.34 7.19 -8.29
N MET A 84 2.54 6.82 -7.83
CA MET A 84 3.71 6.68 -8.69
C MET A 84 4.19 5.24 -8.65
N LEU A 85 4.43 4.67 -9.82
CA LEU A 85 5.14 3.41 -10.00
C LEU A 85 6.53 3.73 -10.55
N TYR A 86 7.57 3.22 -9.91
CA TYR A 86 8.95 3.44 -10.32
C TYR A 86 9.53 2.14 -10.86
N VAL A 87 10.13 2.17 -12.04
CA VAL A 87 10.67 0.99 -12.72
C VAL A 87 12.15 1.23 -12.98
N PRO A 88 13.05 0.77 -12.10
CA PRO A 88 14.48 0.79 -12.38
C PRO A 88 14.79 -0.18 -13.54
N VAL A 89 15.53 0.31 -14.53
CA VAL A 89 15.92 -0.45 -15.72
C VAL A 89 17.45 -0.51 -15.86
N ASP A 90 17.94 -1.58 -16.45
CA ASP A 90 19.35 -1.71 -16.84
C ASP A 90 19.66 -0.92 -18.12
N ALA A 91 20.93 -0.95 -18.56
CA ALA A 91 21.37 -0.27 -19.78
C ALA A 91 20.70 -0.78 -21.07
N LYS A 92 20.10 -1.97 -21.04
CA LYS A 92 19.34 -2.57 -22.15
C LYS A 92 17.84 -2.24 -22.05
N GLY A 93 17.42 -1.45 -21.06
CA GLY A 93 16.03 -1.10 -20.81
C GLY A 93 15.20 -2.20 -20.15
N LYS A 94 15.82 -3.31 -19.69
CA LYS A 94 15.12 -4.38 -18.99
C LYS A 94 14.85 -3.95 -17.55
N ALA A 95 13.61 -4.13 -17.10
CA ALA A 95 13.23 -3.85 -15.73
C ALA A 95 13.84 -4.86 -14.75
N HIS A 96 14.40 -4.35 -13.65
CA HIS A 96 14.80 -5.17 -12.49
C HIS A 96 13.59 -5.63 -11.67
N GLY A 97 12.52 -4.84 -11.71
CA GLY A 97 11.33 -5.02 -10.89
C GLY A 97 10.57 -3.70 -10.79
N LEU A 98 9.71 -3.59 -9.80
CA LEU A 98 8.84 -2.43 -9.59
C LEU A 98 8.98 -1.93 -8.16
N LEU A 99 9.34 -0.66 -7.99
CA LEU A 99 9.32 -0.01 -6.68
C LEU A 99 7.97 0.67 -6.47
N ARG A 100 7.29 0.25 -5.41
CA ARG A 100 6.07 0.88 -4.89
C ARG A 100 6.36 1.49 -3.55
N ILE A 101 5.85 2.69 -3.34
CA ILE A 101 5.81 3.31 -2.03
C ILE A 101 4.34 3.39 -1.66
N HIS A 102 3.99 2.98 -0.46
CA HIS A 102 2.62 3.01 0.01
C HIS A 102 2.59 3.50 1.44
N SER A 103 1.50 4.18 1.77
CA SER A 103 1.20 4.56 3.14
C SER A 103 -0.03 3.83 3.67
N GLU A 104 -0.10 3.71 4.99
CA GLU A 104 -1.28 3.27 5.71
C GLU A 104 -1.42 4.07 7.02
N PRO A 105 -2.64 4.36 7.50
CA PRO A 105 -2.82 4.84 8.87
C PRO A 105 -2.35 3.79 9.89
N GLY A 106 -1.48 4.20 10.80
CA GLY A 106 -1.11 3.45 12.00
C GLY A 106 -1.45 4.20 13.27
N ASP A 107 -1.24 3.55 14.41
CA ASP A 107 -1.66 4.03 15.73
C ASP A 107 -1.02 5.37 16.14
N HIS A 108 0.11 5.72 15.52
CA HIS A 108 0.87 6.95 15.78
C HIS A 108 1.00 7.85 14.54
N GLY A 109 0.09 7.71 13.57
CA GLY A 109 0.07 8.45 12.31
C GLY A 109 0.41 7.57 11.10
N LEU A 110 0.71 8.21 9.97
CA LEU A 110 0.96 7.48 8.73
C LEU A 110 2.27 6.67 8.79
N VAL A 111 2.15 5.41 8.41
CA VAL A 111 3.24 4.48 8.15
C VAL A 111 3.54 4.51 6.66
N PHE A 112 4.79 4.68 6.27
CA PHE A 112 5.23 4.62 4.88
C PHE A 112 6.27 3.52 4.71
N MET A 113 6.03 2.65 3.75
CA MET A 113 6.98 1.62 3.36
C MET A 113 7.19 1.62 1.85
N ALA A 114 8.42 1.37 1.45
CA ALA A 114 8.76 0.97 0.10
C ALA A 114 8.68 -0.56 0.01
N VAL A 115 8.07 -1.07 -1.05
CA VAL A 115 7.99 -2.48 -1.39
C VAL A 115 8.55 -2.62 -2.80
N PHE A 116 9.56 -3.46 -2.94
CA PHE A 116 10.12 -3.81 -4.23
C PHE A 116 9.46 -5.12 -4.68
N LEU A 117 8.83 -5.09 -5.86
CA LEU A 117 8.16 -6.23 -6.45
C LEU A 117 9.02 -6.77 -7.60
N ASP A 118 9.03 -8.08 -7.78
CA ASP A 118 9.58 -8.68 -8.98
C ASP A 118 8.63 -8.50 -10.18
N ARG A 119 9.02 -9.09 -11.31
CA ARG A 119 8.26 -9.04 -12.57
C ARG A 119 7.00 -9.91 -12.57
N ASP A 120 6.82 -10.74 -11.54
CA ASP A 120 5.64 -11.59 -11.32
C ASP A 120 4.71 -10.98 -10.26
N LEU A 121 4.97 -9.74 -9.84
CA LEU A 121 4.25 -9.03 -8.78
C LEU A 121 4.30 -9.75 -7.42
N ARG A 122 5.42 -10.39 -7.11
CA ARG A 122 5.71 -10.91 -5.77
C ARG A 122 6.67 -9.98 -5.05
N VAL A 123 6.63 -9.99 -3.73
CA VAL A 123 7.55 -9.18 -2.91
C VAL A 123 8.98 -9.69 -3.11
N SER A 124 9.88 -8.84 -3.57
CA SER A 124 11.32 -9.11 -3.58
C SER A 124 11.98 -8.65 -2.28
N ASP A 125 11.60 -7.45 -1.84
CA ASP A 125 12.14 -6.82 -0.63
C ASP A 125 11.27 -5.64 -0.16
N TYR A 126 11.60 -5.05 0.99
CA TYR A 126 10.92 -3.88 1.53
C TYR A 126 11.86 -2.96 2.33
N SER A 127 11.44 -1.71 2.52
CA SER A 127 12.13 -0.77 3.40
C SER A 127 11.10 0.10 4.13
N VAL A 128 11.27 0.24 5.45
CA VAL A 128 10.53 1.22 6.23
C VAL A 128 11.06 2.62 5.93
N ILE A 129 10.19 3.52 5.48
CA ILE A 129 10.53 4.93 5.23
C ILE A 129 10.18 5.74 6.48
N GLN A 130 8.94 5.60 6.94
CA GLN A 130 8.42 6.32 8.10
C GLN A 130 7.55 5.38 8.94
N TYR A 131 7.85 5.35 10.22
CA TYR A 131 7.02 4.73 11.24
C TYR A 131 7.31 5.45 12.55
N ARG A 132 6.25 5.90 13.24
CA ARG A 132 6.36 6.66 14.50
C ARG A 132 6.23 5.78 15.75
N GLY A 133 5.90 4.49 15.58
CA GLY A 133 5.86 3.55 16.70
C GLY A 133 7.25 3.06 17.12
N ARG A 134 7.31 2.43 18.29
CA ARG A 134 8.56 2.01 18.95
C ARG A 134 9.28 0.85 18.24
N ALA A 135 8.55 0.03 17.47
CA ALA A 135 9.07 -1.16 16.80
C ALA A 135 9.83 -0.89 15.49
N LYS A 136 10.11 0.38 15.12
CA LYS A 136 10.82 0.71 13.87
C LYS A 136 12.20 0.05 13.81
N ALA A 137 13.02 0.30 14.83
CA ALA A 137 14.41 -0.16 14.87
C ALA A 137 14.47 -1.69 14.88
N TRP A 138 13.55 -2.33 15.63
CA TRP A 138 13.40 -3.78 15.64
C TRP A 138 13.13 -4.34 14.24
N LEU A 139 12.17 -3.77 13.50
CA LEU A 139 11.84 -4.26 12.15
C LEU A 139 13.03 -4.11 11.19
N GLN A 140 13.76 -3.00 11.31
CA GLN A 140 14.95 -2.74 10.47
C GLN A 140 16.13 -3.65 10.82
N GLY A 141 16.27 -4.07 12.09
CA GLY A 141 17.31 -5.01 12.53
C GLY A 141 16.95 -6.48 12.23
N ARG A 142 15.71 -6.77 11.86
CA ARG A 142 15.21 -8.13 11.66
C ARG A 142 15.49 -8.66 10.25
N GLY A 143 16.73 -9.05 10.01
CA GLY A 143 17.21 -9.49 8.69
C GLY A 143 16.54 -10.77 8.14
N ASP A 144 15.99 -11.63 9.00
CA ASP A 144 15.31 -12.85 8.55
C ASP A 144 13.92 -12.58 7.95
N LEU A 145 13.24 -11.52 8.39
CA LEU A 145 11.89 -11.20 7.94
C LEU A 145 11.84 -10.84 6.45
N GLY A 146 12.86 -10.17 5.93
CA GLY A 146 13.01 -9.90 4.50
C GLY A 146 13.05 -11.18 3.67
N ARG A 147 13.72 -12.23 4.15
CA ARG A 147 13.74 -13.54 3.48
C ARG A 147 12.38 -14.23 3.55
N ARG A 148 11.66 -14.10 4.66
CA ARG A 148 10.36 -14.75 4.87
C ARG A 148 9.23 -14.12 4.05
N VAL A 149 9.29 -12.82 3.80
CA VAL A 149 8.28 -12.12 2.97
C VAL A 149 8.57 -12.27 1.47
N ARG A 150 9.80 -12.59 1.09
CA ARG A 150 10.21 -12.71 -0.32
C ARG A 150 9.43 -13.81 -1.04
N GLY A 151 9.01 -13.52 -2.26
CA GLY A 151 8.22 -14.42 -3.11
C GLY A 151 6.73 -14.45 -2.78
N ALA A 152 6.28 -13.75 -1.72
CA ALA A 152 4.88 -13.67 -1.37
C ALA A 152 4.10 -12.80 -2.38
N ASP A 153 3.01 -13.36 -2.90
CA ASP A 153 2.01 -12.66 -3.70
C ASP A 153 0.89 -12.07 -2.82
N SER A 154 -0.08 -11.39 -3.44
CA SER A 154 -1.20 -10.79 -2.71
C SER A 154 -2.05 -11.80 -1.93
N LYS A 155 -2.23 -13.03 -2.45
CA LYS A 155 -3.03 -14.09 -1.81
C LYS A 155 -2.33 -14.63 -0.57
N THR A 156 -1.02 -14.86 -0.66
CA THR A 156 -0.17 -15.31 0.44
C THR A 156 -0.10 -14.24 1.53
N LEU A 157 0.15 -12.99 1.16
CA LEU A 157 0.13 -11.88 2.12
C LEU A 157 -1.23 -11.76 2.79
N ARG A 158 -2.33 -11.97 2.05
CA ARG A 158 -3.66 -11.96 2.63
C ARG A 158 -3.87 -13.09 3.63
N SER A 159 -3.39 -14.31 3.37
CA SER A 159 -3.57 -15.46 4.29
C SER A 159 -2.81 -15.30 5.61
N TRP A 160 -1.78 -14.46 5.64
CA TRP A 160 -1.05 -14.11 6.87
C TRP A 160 -1.79 -13.16 7.80
N LEU A 161 -2.90 -12.58 7.35
CA LEU A 161 -3.76 -11.71 8.13
C LEU A 161 -5.01 -12.46 8.58
N ASP A 162 -5.62 -12.01 9.67
CA ASP A 162 -6.93 -12.47 10.12
C ASP A 162 -8.06 -12.07 9.13
N ALA A 163 -9.30 -12.46 9.42
CA ALA A 163 -10.44 -12.15 8.57
C ALA A 163 -10.64 -10.64 8.37
N THR A 164 -10.33 -9.81 9.37
CA THR A 164 -10.48 -8.35 9.31
C THR A 164 -9.29 -7.65 8.67
N GLY A 165 -8.14 -8.33 8.56
CA GLY A 165 -6.89 -7.74 8.15
C GLY A 165 -6.21 -6.89 9.22
N GLY A 166 -6.72 -6.87 10.45
CA GLY A 166 -6.26 -6.00 11.54
C GLY A 166 -5.08 -6.56 12.33
N VAL A 167 -4.90 -7.88 12.32
CA VAL A 167 -3.82 -8.60 13.02
C VAL A 167 -3.27 -9.74 12.15
N LEU A 168 -2.15 -10.32 12.57
CA LEU A 168 -1.62 -11.52 11.92
C LEU A 168 -2.43 -12.75 12.33
N SER A 169 -2.70 -13.64 11.38
CA SER A 169 -3.26 -14.96 11.64
C SER A 169 -2.20 -15.89 12.26
N PRO A 170 -2.60 -17.04 12.86
CA PRO A 170 -1.64 -18.05 13.31
C PRO A 170 -0.68 -18.49 12.19
N THR A 171 -1.20 -18.67 10.97
CA THR A 171 -0.41 -18.97 9.77
C THR A 171 0.62 -17.88 9.48
N GLY A 172 0.22 -16.61 9.55
CA GLY A 172 1.12 -15.48 9.35
C GLY A 172 2.21 -15.39 10.42
N ILE A 173 1.86 -15.60 11.69
CA ILE A 173 2.82 -15.63 12.80
C ILE A 173 3.86 -16.73 12.58
N ALA A 174 3.42 -17.93 12.20
CA ALA A 174 4.32 -19.06 11.94
C ALA A 174 5.24 -18.80 10.73
N ALA A 175 4.66 -18.41 9.59
CA ALA A 175 5.40 -18.14 8.35
C ALA A 175 6.48 -17.06 8.55
N LEU A 176 6.13 -16.01 9.29
CA LEU A 176 7.00 -14.86 9.55
C LEU A 176 7.92 -15.07 10.78
N GLY A 177 7.83 -16.20 11.47
CA GLY A 177 8.67 -16.54 12.63
C GLY A 177 8.44 -15.62 13.83
N LEU A 178 7.20 -15.22 14.09
CA LEU A 178 6.85 -14.16 15.06
C LEU A 178 6.29 -14.70 16.39
N ALA A 179 6.50 -15.98 16.69
CA ALA A 179 5.98 -16.63 17.90
C ALA A 179 6.39 -15.88 19.17
N GLU A 180 7.65 -15.47 19.27
CA GLU A 180 8.20 -14.74 20.43
C GLU A 180 8.08 -13.22 20.33
N SER A 181 7.56 -12.69 19.21
CA SER A 181 7.46 -11.25 19.00
C SER A 181 6.34 -10.64 19.85
N SER A 182 6.59 -9.46 20.42
CA SER A 182 5.58 -8.69 21.15
C SER A 182 4.44 -8.18 20.26
N THR A 183 3.35 -7.73 20.86
CA THR A 183 2.21 -7.13 20.12
C THR A 183 2.63 -5.92 19.29
N ALA A 184 3.49 -5.06 19.81
CA ALA A 184 3.97 -3.86 19.09
C ALA A 184 4.82 -4.23 17.86
N GLU A 185 5.64 -5.27 17.98
CA GLU A 185 6.45 -5.82 16.89
C GLU A 185 5.59 -6.48 15.82
N ARG A 186 4.59 -7.28 16.22
CA ARG A 186 3.62 -7.86 15.27
C ARG A 186 2.83 -6.77 14.57
N ARG A 187 2.49 -5.67 15.26
CA ARG A 187 1.73 -4.55 14.68
C ARG A 187 2.44 -3.86 13.52
N ILE A 188 3.75 -3.61 13.62
CA ILE A 188 4.49 -3.04 12.48
C ILE A 188 4.56 -4.02 11.30
N VAL A 189 4.61 -5.34 11.56
CA VAL A 189 4.56 -6.36 10.51
C VAL A 189 3.19 -6.42 9.84
N VAL A 190 2.08 -6.25 10.58
CA VAL A 190 0.74 -6.13 9.98
C VAL A 190 0.72 -5.01 8.93
N HIS A 191 1.29 -3.84 9.24
CA HIS A 191 1.38 -2.75 8.26
C HIS A 191 2.21 -3.12 7.04
N LEU A 192 3.34 -3.81 7.21
CA LEU A 192 4.15 -4.30 6.10
C LEU A 192 3.32 -5.22 5.18
N VAL A 193 2.66 -6.22 5.76
CA VAL A 193 1.88 -7.21 4.99
C VAL A 193 0.73 -6.53 4.24
N ARG A 194 -0.03 -5.64 4.90
CA ARG A 194 -1.13 -4.89 4.28
C ARG A 194 -0.63 -3.96 3.17
N ILE A 195 0.44 -3.21 3.43
CA ILE A 195 1.05 -2.32 2.44
C ILE A 195 1.54 -3.11 1.23
N ALA A 196 2.22 -4.24 1.43
CA ALA A 196 2.69 -5.09 0.33
C ALA A 196 1.53 -5.65 -0.50
N ALA A 197 0.48 -6.17 0.16
CA ALA A 197 -0.70 -6.70 -0.52
C ALA A 197 -1.40 -5.62 -1.35
N LYS A 198 -1.59 -4.42 -0.78
CA LYS A 198 -2.13 -3.26 -1.49
C LYS A 198 -1.20 -2.80 -2.61
N ALA A 199 0.11 -2.79 -2.42
CA ALA A 199 1.07 -2.40 -3.44
C ALA A 199 0.97 -3.32 -4.67
N ILE A 200 0.87 -4.63 -4.47
CA ILE A 200 0.66 -5.62 -5.55
C ILE A 200 -0.68 -5.38 -6.25
N ALA A 201 -1.78 -5.38 -5.48
CA ALA A 201 -3.12 -5.29 -6.06
C ALA A 201 -3.34 -3.96 -6.80
N THR A 202 -2.88 -2.84 -6.23
CA THR A 202 -2.94 -1.54 -6.91
C THR A 202 -2.06 -1.50 -8.16
N THR A 203 -0.91 -2.18 -8.15
CA THR A 203 -0.02 -2.26 -9.31
C THR A 203 -0.69 -2.99 -10.46
N GLU A 204 -1.23 -4.18 -10.19
CA GLU A 204 -1.91 -5.00 -11.20
C GLU A 204 -3.10 -4.25 -11.81
N ARG A 205 -3.94 -3.63 -10.97
CA ARG A 205 -5.17 -2.97 -11.43
C ARG A 205 -4.92 -1.67 -12.19
N ALA A 206 -3.96 -0.85 -11.76
CA ALA A 206 -3.75 0.47 -12.34
C ALA A 206 -2.68 0.50 -13.45
N TRP A 207 -1.72 -0.44 -13.44
CA TRP A 207 -0.65 -0.47 -14.44
C TRP A 207 -0.42 -1.84 -15.08
N GLY A 208 -0.99 -2.94 -14.57
CA GLY A 208 -0.67 -4.31 -14.97
C GLY A 208 -0.65 -4.51 -16.50
N THR A 209 -1.76 -4.21 -17.17
CA THR A 209 -1.86 -4.33 -18.65
C THR A 209 -0.76 -3.54 -19.37
N ARG A 210 -0.53 -2.29 -18.98
CA ARG A 210 0.49 -1.43 -19.60
C ARG A 210 1.90 -1.95 -19.33
N MET A 211 2.19 -2.39 -18.11
CA MET A 211 3.54 -2.88 -17.74
C MET A 211 3.87 -4.20 -18.44
N ARG A 212 2.88 -5.08 -18.65
CA ARG A 212 3.05 -6.30 -19.45
C ARG A 212 3.28 -5.97 -20.93
N ALA A 213 2.51 -5.04 -21.51
CA ALA A 213 2.71 -4.58 -22.89
C ALA A 213 4.09 -3.96 -23.12
N LEU A 214 4.67 -3.30 -22.10
CA LEU A 214 6.03 -2.75 -22.13
C LEU A 214 7.13 -3.78 -21.78
N GLY A 215 6.78 -5.02 -21.45
CA GLY A 215 7.72 -6.08 -21.07
C GLY A 215 8.31 -5.96 -19.65
N TYR A 216 7.82 -5.03 -18.84
CA TYR A 216 8.29 -4.82 -17.47
C TYR A 216 7.72 -5.84 -16.47
N LEU A 217 6.49 -6.31 -16.70
CA LEU A 217 5.92 -7.46 -16.00
C LEU A 217 5.93 -8.69 -16.91
N ALA A 218 6.00 -9.87 -16.31
CA ALA A 218 5.83 -11.14 -17.02
C ALA A 218 4.41 -11.25 -17.61
N PRO A 219 4.20 -12.03 -18.68
CA PRO A 219 2.87 -12.36 -19.17
C PRO A 219 2.02 -13.02 -18.08
N ARG A 220 0.69 -12.85 -18.14
CA ARG A 220 -0.18 -13.56 -17.20
C ARG A 220 -0.25 -15.01 -17.66
N PRO A 221 -0.11 -16.00 -16.76
CA PRO A 221 -0.46 -17.36 -17.14
C PRO A 221 -1.94 -17.37 -17.60
N PRO A 222 -2.30 -18.20 -18.58
CA PRO A 222 -3.70 -18.38 -18.94
C PRO A 222 -4.49 -18.71 -17.68
N VAL A 223 -5.64 -18.06 -17.51
CA VAL A 223 -6.58 -18.48 -16.47
C VAL A 223 -7.10 -19.83 -16.95
N GLU A 224 -6.83 -20.90 -16.20
CA GLU A 224 -7.62 -22.12 -16.37
C GLU A 224 -9.06 -21.72 -16.07
N GLU A 225 -9.84 -21.51 -17.13
CA GLU A 225 -11.29 -21.47 -17.03
C GLU A 225 -11.66 -22.83 -16.46
N ALA A 226 -12.06 -22.86 -15.18
CA ALA A 226 -12.66 -24.03 -14.62
C ALA A 226 -13.84 -24.36 -15.52
N GLU A 227 -13.75 -25.45 -16.27
CA GLU A 227 -14.88 -26.03 -16.98
C GLU A 227 -16.02 -26.10 -15.97
N GLU A 228 -17.04 -25.26 -16.17
CA GLU A 228 -18.36 -25.53 -15.62
C GLU A 228 -18.79 -26.86 -16.25
N THR A 229 -18.43 -27.97 -15.60
CA THR A 229 -19.10 -29.24 -15.82
C THR A 229 -20.55 -28.98 -15.44
N GLY A 230 -21.36 -28.69 -16.46
CA GLY A 230 -22.80 -28.68 -16.36
C GLY A 230 -23.23 -29.99 -15.72
N CYS A 231 -23.84 -29.91 -14.54
CA CYS A 231 -24.76 -30.93 -14.10
C CYS A 231 -25.96 -30.89 -15.06
N GLU A 232 -25.84 -31.55 -16.20
CA GLU A 232 -27.00 -32.08 -16.90
C GLU A 232 -27.45 -33.35 -16.15
N GLN A 233 -28.59 -33.19 -15.50
CA GLN A 233 -29.70 -34.13 -15.31
C GLN A 233 -29.42 -35.64 -15.38
N GLU A 234 -29.78 -36.35 -14.30
CA GLU A 234 -30.79 -37.42 -14.33
C GLU A 234 -31.55 -37.47 -12.99
#